data_AF-R1DH49-F1
#
_entry.id   AF-R1DH49-F1
#
_cell.length_a   1.000
_cell.length_b   1.000
_cell.length_c   1.000
_cell.angle_alpha   90.00
_cell.angle_beta   90.00
_cell.angle_gamma   90.00
#
_symmetry.space_group_name_H-M   'P 1'
#
loop_
_entity.id
_entity.type
_entity.pdbx_description
1 polymer ?
#
loop_
_entity_poly.entity_id
_entity_poly.type
_entity_poly.pdbx_seq_one_letter_code
_entity_poly.pdbx_strand_id
1 'polypeptide(L)'
;MTGFNSPENQPLLLWLLNHWQTVAPLLDAAVARLDRANDLFLLDVRVPRGEKLNTLDVAAVFSKGIAVDLEGMRSALTKHPFLYASAWTKQLAMATKQEVRSMARRRDEASCAKGCLVCFAYGDTADNEGILPDFRMNVAQFFVGDLRRVAAHNLGGQRQAAAQRQAAAKLERRRSIQAQLLAAGVPEEVMNSDDGKAQIRLMEAKFERASLAAARKTARAASLEAPRIC
;
A
#
# COMPACT_ATOMS: atom_id res chain seq x y z
N MET A 1 4.11 0.36 22.87
CA MET A 1 3.47 0.85 21.62
C MET A 1 4.38 0.46 20.48
N THR A 2 3.90 -0.38 19.56
CA THR A 2 4.66 -0.86 18.41
C THR A 2 5.09 0.33 17.55
N GLY A 3 6.27 0.27 16.92
CA GLY A 3 6.78 1.31 16.01
C GLY A 3 5.87 1.65 14.82
N PHE A 4 4.70 1.01 14.74
CA PHE A 4 3.67 1.17 13.73
C PHE A 4 3.09 2.59 13.61
N ASN A 5 2.93 3.30 14.75
CA ASN A 5 2.39 4.67 14.77
C ASN A 5 3.47 5.74 14.92
N SER A 6 4.75 5.37 14.82
CA SER A 6 5.80 6.38 14.88
C SER A 6 5.70 7.28 13.64
N PRO A 7 5.59 8.61 13.79
CA PRO A 7 5.46 9.53 12.66
C PRO A 7 6.55 9.34 11.60
N GLU A 8 7.75 8.95 12.03
CA GLU A 8 8.90 8.68 11.16
C GLU A 8 8.69 7.51 10.18
N ASN A 9 7.89 6.50 10.54
CA ASN A 9 7.62 5.31 9.71
C ASN A 9 6.44 5.52 8.73
N GLN A 10 5.69 6.62 8.85
CA GLN A 10 4.51 6.88 8.03
C GLN A 10 4.80 6.93 6.52
N PRO A 11 5.88 7.56 6.03
CA PRO A 11 6.19 7.59 4.60
C PRO A 11 6.39 6.18 4.02
N LEU A 12 7.16 5.34 4.73
CA LEU A 12 7.38 3.94 4.37
C LEU A 12 6.07 3.17 4.31
N LEU A 13 5.23 3.32 5.32
CA LEU A 13 3.94 2.63 5.37
C LEU A 13 3.03 3.04 4.22
N LEU A 14 2.94 4.35 3.92
CA LEU A 14 2.13 4.85 2.81
C LEU A 14 2.61 4.30 1.47
N TRP A 15 3.92 4.22 1.25
CA TRP A 15 4.48 3.60 0.05
C TRP A 15 4.10 2.12 -0.06
N LEU A 16 4.31 1.32 1.00
CA LEU A 16 3.94 -0.09 1.01
C LEU A 16 2.44 -0.30 0.71
N LEU A 17 1.58 0.56 1.27
CA LEU A 17 0.13 0.48 1.09
C LEU A 17 -0.30 0.90 -0.33
N ASN A 18 0.27 1.96 -0.88
CA ASN A 18 -0.03 2.41 -2.24
C ASN A 18 0.37 1.39 -3.30
N HIS A 19 1.40 0.59 -3.01
CA HIS A 19 1.88 -0.47 -3.91
C HIS A 19 1.53 -1.88 -3.44
N TRP A 20 0.54 -2.02 -2.54
CA TRP A 20 0.27 -3.31 -1.87
C TRP A 20 -0.01 -4.47 -2.84
N GLN A 21 -0.64 -4.20 -3.97
CA GLN A 21 -0.92 -5.22 -5.00
C GLN A 21 0.35 -5.87 -5.55
N THR A 22 1.45 -5.12 -5.61
CA THR A 22 2.77 -5.60 -6.05
C THR A 22 3.60 -6.10 -4.86
N VAL A 23 3.52 -5.40 -3.71
CA VAL A 23 4.27 -5.75 -2.50
C VAL A 23 3.86 -7.12 -1.96
N ALA A 24 2.55 -7.42 -1.88
CA ALA A 24 2.05 -8.64 -1.26
C ALA A 24 2.65 -9.93 -1.86
N PRO A 25 2.60 -10.17 -3.20
CA PRO A 25 3.19 -11.38 -3.77
C PRO A 25 4.71 -11.45 -3.62
N LEU A 26 5.42 -10.32 -3.70
CA LEU A 26 6.87 -10.27 -3.52
C LEU A 26 7.27 -10.57 -2.07
N LEU A 27 6.50 -10.06 -1.13
CA LEU A 27 6.68 -10.31 0.29
C LEU A 27 6.47 -11.78 0.61
N ASP A 28 5.41 -12.38 0.07
CA ASP A 28 5.08 -13.79 0.27
C ASP A 28 6.17 -14.70 -0.29
N ALA A 29 6.66 -14.40 -1.50
CA ALA A 29 7.75 -15.14 -2.12
C ALA A 29 9.06 -15.04 -1.30
N ALA A 30 9.37 -13.85 -0.78
CA ALA A 30 10.57 -13.62 0.03
C ALA A 30 10.53 -14.39 1.35
N VAL A 31 9.38 -14.40 2.04
CA VAL A 31 9.28 -14.99 3.38
C VAL A 31 8.94 -16.48 3.38
N ALA A 32 8.44 -17.05 2.28
CA ALA A 32 8.09 -18.47 2.18
C ALA A 32 9.26 -19.42 2.44
N ARG A 33 10.50 -18.94 2.27
CA ARG A 33 11.74 -19.72 2.44
C ARG A 33 12.40 -19.52 3.80
N LEU A 34 11.82 -18.69 4.67
CA LEU A 34 12.41 -18.30 5.95
C LEU A 34 11.82 -19.10 7.11
N ASP A 35 12.66 -19.49 8.06
CA ASP A 35 12.20 -19.99 9.36
C ASP A 35 11.70 -18.81 10.20
N ARG A 36 10.38 -18.68 10.33
CA ARG A 36 9.73 -17.63 11.13
C ARG A 36 10.25 -17.48 12.58
N ALA A 37 10.87 -18.51 13.16
CA ALA A 37 11.40 -18.46 14.52
C ALA A 37 12.83 -17.92 14.59
N ASN A 38 13.60 -18.06 13.51
CA ASN A 38 15.04 -17.84 13.50
C ASN A 38 15.50 -16.87 12.42
N ASP A 39 14.70 -16.62 11.39
CA ASP A 39 15.07 -15.79 10.26
C ASP A 39 14.23 -14.51 10.22
N LEU A 40 14.84 -13.48 9.64
CA LEU A 40 14.18 -12.24 9.24
C LEU A 40 14.55 -11.89 7.80
N PHE A 41 13.71 -11.06 7.19
CA PHE A 41 13.98 -10.49 5.88
C PHE A 41 14.37 -9.03 6.03
N LEU A 42 15.56 -8.63 5.56
CA LEU A 42 16.02 -7.24 5.57
C LEU A 42 15.89 -6.64 4.18
N LEU A 43 15.15 -5.54 4.08
CA LEU A 43 14.92 -4.76 2.87
C LEU A 43 15.58 -3.39 2.99
N ASP A 44 16.24 -3.00 1.91
CA ASP A 44 16.87 -1.69 1.75
C ASP A 44 15.99 -0.81 0.86
N VAL A 45 15.28 0.14 1.49
CA VAL A 45 14.32 1.05 0.87
C VAL A 45 14.88 2.47 0.87
N ARG A 46 16.06 2.63 0.28
CA ARG A 46 16.72 3.92 0.10
C ARG A 46 16.15 4.70 -1.07
N VAL A 47 16.08 6.01 -0.89
CA VAL A 47 15.71 6.97 -1.92
C VAL A 47 16.93 7.85 -2.24
N PRO A 48 17.28 8.04 -3.52
CA PRO A 48 18.29 9.03 -3.90
C PRO A 48 17.94 10.41 -3.33
N ARG A 49 18.93 11.20 -2.92
CA ARG A 49 18.67 12.52 -2.33
C ARG A 49 17.88 13.39 -3.31
N GLY A 50 16.78 13.98 -2.83
CA GLY A 50 15.88 14.83 -3.63
C GLY A 50 14.83 14.05 -4.42
N GLU A 51 14.90 12.72 -4.44
CA GLU A 51 13.81 11.87 -4.91
C GLU A 51 12.80 11.61 -3.78
N LYS A 52 11.65 11.03 -4.17
CA LYS A 52 10.58 10.71 -3.24
C LYS A 52 10.40 9.21 -3.19
N LEU A 53 10.03 8.66 -2.03
CA LEU A 53 9.82 7.22 -1.86
C LEU A 53 8.87 6.60 -2.89
N ASN A 54 7.89 7.37 -3.40
CA ASN A 54 6.95 6.92 -4.44
C ASN A 54 7.56 6.75 -5.85
N THR A 55 8.80 7.18 -6.09
CA THR A 55 9.51 6.93 -7.37
C THR A 55 10.23 5.60 -7.37
N LEU A 56 10.38 4.93 -6.22
CA LEU A 56 11.08 3.65 -6.13
C LEU A 56 10.30 2.54 -6.82
N ASP A 57 11.01 1.76 -7.64
CA ASP A 57 10.51 0.50 -8.16
C ASP A 57 10.50 -0.57 -7.04
N VAL A 58 9.30 -1.02 -6.70
CA VAL A 58 9.05 -2.04 -5.69
C VAL A 58 9.76 -3.35 -6.02
N ALA A 59 9.76 -3.77 -7.29
CA ALA A 59 10.38 -5.03 -7.68
C ALA A 59 11.90 -4.96 -7.49
N ALA A 60 12.53 -3.86 -7.90
CA ALA A 60 13.95 -3.62 -7.68
C ALA A 60 14.31 -3.60 -6.19
N VAL A 61 13.50 -2.97 -5.33
CA VAL A 61 13.72 -2.96 -3.87
C VAL A 61 13.67 -4.38 -3.30
N PHE A 62 12.65 -5.16 -3.62
CA PHE A 62 12.51 -6.53 -3.12
C PHE A 62 13.57 -7.48 -3.64
N SER A 63 14.07 -7.26 -4.87
CA SER A 63 15.16 -8.07 -5.45
C SER A 63 16.50 -7.94 -4.69
N LYS A 64 16.69 -6.85 -3.95
CA LYS A 64 17.89 -6.58 -3.15
C LYS A 64 17.75 -7.02 -1.69
N GLY A 65 16.57 -7.51 -1.30
CA GLY A 65 16.33 -7.97 0.07
C GLY A 65 17.15 -9.20 0.40
N ILE A 66 17.55 -9.33 1.66
CA ILE A 66 18.39 -10.43 2.13
C ILE A 66 17.74 -11.17 3.29
N ALA A 67 17.86 -12.49 3.27
CA ALA A 67 17.53 -13.35 4.41
C ALA A 67 18.66 -13.25 5.45
N VAL A 68 18.30 -13.02 6.70
CA VAL A 68 19.25 -12.86 7.80
C VAL A 68 18.78 -13.71 8.96
N ASP A 69 19.67 -14.56 9.46
CA ASP A 69 19.46 -15.22 10.73
C ASP A 69 19.40 -14.18 11.86
N LEU A 70 18.44 -14.35 12.77
CA LEU A 70 18.16 -13.47 13.89
C LEU A 70 19.39 -13.33 14.79
N GLU A 71 20.18 -14.40 14.98
CA GLU A 71 21.44 -14.28 15.72
C GLU A 71 22.45 -13.38 15.00
N GLY A 72 22.51 -13.48 13.67
CA GLY A 72 23.30 -12.66 12.75
C GLY A 72 22.80 -11.23 12.51
N MET A 73 21.59 -10.86 12.95
CA MET A 73 20.98 -9.54 12.70
C MET A 73 21.89 -8.35 13.02
N ARG A 74 22.56 -8.36 14.18
CA ARG A 74 23.47 -7.28 14.57
C ARG A 74 24.61 -7.12 13.57
N SER A 75 25.19 -8.23 13.13
CA SER A 75 26.28 -8.25 12.15
C SER A 75 25.79 -7.72 10.81
N ALA A 76 24.63 -8.16 10.34
CA ALA A 76 24.02 -7.68 9.10
C ALA A 76 23.74 -6.17 9.13
N LEU A 77 23.15 -5.68 10.23
CA LEU A 77 22.90 -4.24 10.40
C LEU A 77 24.20 -3.44 10.49
N THR A 78 25.24 -3.95 11.15
CA THR A 78 26.50 -3.21 11.32
C THR A 78 27.34 -3.18 10.04
N LYS A 79 27.23 -4.22 9.20
CA LYS A 79 27.87 -4.29 7.87
C LYS A 79 27.09 -3.54 6.80
N HIS A 80 25.87 -3.09 7.10
CA HIS A 80 25.09 -2.34 6.14
C HIS A 80 25.79 -0.99 5.88
N PRO A 81 26.08 -0.65 4.61
CA PRO A 81 27.00 0.43 4.24
C PRO A 81 26.61 1.82 4.76
N PHE A 82 25.38 1.99 5.26
CA PHE A 82 24.83 3.27 5.70
C PHE A 82 24.17 3.22 7.09
N LEU A 83 24.19 2.08 7.80
CA LEU A 83 23.72 2.03 9.21
C LEU A 83 24.89 2.39 10.13
N TYR A 84 25.14 3.69 10.29
CA TYR A 84 26.41 4.20 10.82
C TYR A 84 26.61 4.16 12.34
N ALA A 85 25.76 3.49 13.12
CA ALA A 85 25.89 3.53 14.59
C ALA A 85 25.70 2.17 15.26
N SER A 86 26.83 1.55 15.62
CA SER A 86 26.91 0.31 16.39
C SER A 86 26.28 0.39 17.79
N ALA A 87 26.09 1.60 18.33
CA ALA A 87 25.56 1.82 19.67
C ALA A 87 24.09 1.40 19.81
N TRP A 88 23.24 1.73 18.84
CA TRP A 88 21.80 1.40 18.90
C TRP A 88 21.47 0.07 18.24
N THR A 89 22.27 -0.41 17.27
CA THR A 89 22.03 -1.71 16.60
C THR A 89 22.07 -2.88 17.59
N LYS A 90 22.90 -2.81 18.64
CA LYS A 90 22.88 -3.79 19.73
C LYS A 90 21.55 -3.81 20.46
N GLN A 91 21.05 -2.64 20.87
CA GLN A 91 19.79 -2.53 21.60
C GLN A 91 18.60 -2.96 20.74
N LEU A 92 18.59 -2.54 19.47
CA LEU A 92 17.58 -2.96 18.50
C LEU A 92 17.59 -4.48 18.33
N ALA A 93 18.74 -5.09 18.02
CA ALA A 93 18.83 -6.53 17.81
C ALA A 93 18.42 -7.31 19.08
N MET A 94 18.77 -6.83 20.27
CA MET A 94 18.32 -7.44 21.53
C MET A 94 16.80 -7.35 21.69
N ALA A 95 16.21 -6.17 21.47
CA ALA A 95 14.76 -5.96 21.57
C ALA A 95 14.01 -6.85 20.57
N THR A 96 14.48 -6.92 19.32
CA THR A 96 13.90 -7.77 18.27
C THR A 96 14.00 -9.26 18.63
N LYS A 97 15.17 -9.72 19.08
CA LYS A 97 15.35 -11.11 19.55
C LYS A 97 14.38 -11.44 20.68
N GLN A 98 14.24 -10.55 21.65
CA GLN A 98 13.34 -10.73 22.78
C GLN A 98 11.88 -10.79 22.30
N GLU A 99 11.48 -9.91 21.40
CA GLU A 99 10.13 -9.88 20.84
C GLU A 99 9.80 -11.17 20.07
N VAL A 100 10.65 -11.58 19.11
CA VAL A 100 10.45 -12.81 18.32
C VAL A 100 10.42 -14.05 19.23
N ARG A 101 11.36 -14.18 20.17
CA ARG A 101 11.37 -15.29 21.14
C ARG A 101 10.14 -15.29 22.03
N SER A 102 9.66 -14.12 22.45
CA SER A 102 8.45 -14.02 23.27
C SER A 102 7.21 -14.50 22.52
N MET A 103 7.12 -14.25 21.21
CA MET A 103 6.02 -14.75 20.37
C MET A 103 6.15 -16.23 20.06
N ALA A 104 7.36 -16.73 19.77
CA ALA A 104 7.60 -18.15 19.56
C ALA A 104 7.21 -19.00 20.79
N ARG A 105 7.42 -18.47 22.00
CA ARG A 105 7.05 -19.13 23.26
C ARG A 105 5.55 -19.16 23.52
N ARG A 106 4.80 -18.16 23.05
CA ARG A 106 3.35 -18.05 23.32
C ARG A 106 2.53 -19.11 22.59
N ARG A 107 3.03 -19.66 21.46
CA ARG A 107 2.43 -20.76 20.66
C ARG A 107 0.90 -20.70 20.46
N ASP A 108 0.28 -19.53 20.61
CA ASP A 108 -1.13 -19.33 20.33
C ASP A 108 -1.32 -19.12 18.83
N GLU A 109 -2.53 -19.42 18.34
CA GLU A 109 -2.87 -19.26 16.93
C GLU A 109 -2.61 -17.81 16.45
N ALA A 110 -2.85 -16.83 17.34
CA ALA A 110 -2.62 -15.42 17.07
C ALA A 110 -1.13 -15.07 16.83
N SER A 111 -0.20 -15.64 17.59
CA SER A 111 1.25 -15.45 17.36
C SER A 111 1.71 -16.18 16.10
N CYS A 112 1.18 -17.38 15.84
CA CYS A 112 1.44 -18.10 14.60
C CYS A 112 0.96 -17.33 13.36
N ALA A 113 -0.15 -16.59 13.47
CA ALA A 113 -0.72 -15.80 12.37
C ALA A 113 0.11 -14.58 11.96
N LYS A 114 1.01 -14.10 12.84
CA LYS A 114 1.87 -12.94 12.54
C LYS A 114 2.95 -13.24 11.50
N GLY A 115 3.40 -14.49 11.39
CA GLY A 115 4.39 -14.91 10.38
C GLY A 115 5.81 -14.39 10.64
N CYS A 116 6.61 -14.29 9.57
CA CYS A 116 8.02 -13.87 9.64
C CYS A 116 8.17 -12.37 9.95
N LEU A 117 9.31 -12.01 10.53
CA LEU A 117 9.69 -10.61 10.74
C LEU A 117 10.37 -10.04 9.50
N VAL A 118 10.04 -8.80 9.17
CA VAL A 118 10.63 -8.03 8.09
C VAL A 118 11.17 -6.71 8.65
N CYS A 119 12.43 -6.44 8.35
CA CYS A 119 13.11 -5.23 8.71
C CYS A 119 13.27 -4.36 7.46
N PHE A 120 12.86 -3.09 7.54
CA PHE A 120 13.02 -2.12 6.46
C PHE A 120 14.05 -1.08 6.91
N ALA A 121 15.21 -1.06 6.27
CA ALA A 121 16.14 0.06 6.36
C ALA A 121 15.68 1.12 5.35
N TYR A 122 15.31 2.32 5.81
CA TYR A 122 14.76 3.36 4.94
C TYR A 122 15.28 4.75 5.30
N GLY A 123 15.35 5.62 4.30
CA GLY A 123 15.85 6.99 4.40
C GLY A 123 16.53 7.47 3.12
N ASP A 124 17.04 8.70 3.14
CA ASP A 124 17.72 9.33 2.01
C ASP A 124 19.19 8.89 1.92
N THR A 125 19.72 8.75 0.71
CA THR A 125 21.15 8.48 0.50
C THR A 125 22.01 9.68 0.88
N ALA A 126 23.14 9.44 1.55
CA ALA A 126 24.18 10.44 1.75
C ALA A 126 25.02 10.62 0.47
N ASP A 127 25.32 11.86 0.08
CA ASP A 127 26.06 12.15 -1.17
C ASP A 127 27.59 11.91 -1.07
N ASN A 128 28.16 11.65 0.11
CA ASN A 128 29.62 11.57 0.26
C ASN A 128 30.06 10.40 1.15
N GLU A 129 31.00 9.60 0.64
CA GLU A 129 31.83 8.73 1.48
C GLU A 129 32.65 9.62 2.42
N GLY A 130 32.36 9.55 3.73
CA GLY A 130 33.24 10.12 4.77
C GLY A 130 32.70 11.31 5.57
N ILE A 131 31.54 11.88 5.24
CA ILE A 131 30.85 12.83 6.13
C ILE A 131 29.58 12.15 6.63
N LEU A 132 29.48 11.97 7.96
CA LEU A 132 28.30 11.43 8.62
C LEU A 132 27.07 12.18 8.11
N PRO A 133 26.07 11.50 7.52
CA PRO A 133 24.91 12.20 7.00
C PRO A 133 24.20 12.93 8.12
N ASP A 134 23.82 14.18 7.87
CA ASP A 134 22.89 14.96 8.70
C ASP A 134 21.51 14.28 8.86
N PHE A 135 21.28 13.14 8.17
CA PHE A 135 20.08 12.33 8.24
C PHE A 135 20.39 10.89 8.69
N ARG A 136 19.71 10.44 9.74
CA ARG A 136 19.83 9.09 10.29
C ARG A 136 18.95 8.13 9.50
N MET A 137 19.53 7.10 8.91
CA MET A 137 18.77 5.99 8.35
C MET A 137 18.00 5.27 9.47
N ASN A 138 16.72 5.03 9.23
CA ASN A 138 15.82 4.39 10.19
C ASN A 138 15.65 2.91 9.86
N VAL A 139 15.38 2.10 10.89
CA VAL A 139 15.00 0.70 10.72
C VAL A 139 13.61 0.49 11.31
N ALA A 140 12.65 0.18 10.44
CA ALA A 140 11.31 -0.21 10.85
C ALA A 140 11.19 -1.74 10.87
N GLN A 141 10.43 -2.27 11.84
CA GLN A 141 10.25 -3.71 12.02
C GLN A 141 8.78 -4.05 12.00
N PHE A 142 8.40 -4.98 11.14
CA PHE A 142 7.03 -5.41 11.00
C PHE A 142 6.93 -6.92 10.81
N PHE A 143 5.90 -7.50 11.44
CA PHE A 143 5.48 -8.85 11.09
C PHE A 143 4.63 -8.82 9.82
N VAL A 144 4.79 -9.83 8.95
CA VAL A 144 4.03 -9.93 7.70
C VAL A 144 2.52 -9.89 7.95
N GLY A 145 2.04 -10.59 8.98
CA GLY A 145 0.63 -10.59 9.36
C GLY A 145 0.14 -9.23 9.83
N ASP A 146 0.98 -8.41 10.46
CA ASP A 146 0.64 -7.04 10.86
C ASP A 146 0.51 -6.13 9.63
N LEU A 147 1.45 -6.21 8.68
CA LEU A 147 1.37 -5.48 7.41
C LEU A 147 0.11 -5.85 6.62
N ARG A 148 -0.21 -7.14 6.53
CA ARG A 148 -1.43 -7.63 5.85
C ARG A 148 -2.71 -7.08 6.48
N ARG A 149 -2.79 -7.07 7.82
CA ARG A 149 -3.97 -6.54 8.53
C ARG A 149 -4.15 -5.05 8.25
N VAL A 150 -3.07 -4.29 8.24
CA VAL A 150 -3.12 -2.85 7.95
C VAL A 150 -3.47 -2.60 6.49
N ALA A 151 -2.92 -3.36 5.56
CA ALA A 151 -3.30 -3.26 4.16
C ALA A 151 -4.78 -3.60 3.93
N ALA A 152 -5.29 -4.66 4.55
CA ALA A 152 -6.69 -5.05 4.46
C ALA A 152 -7.63 -3.95 4.99
N HIS A 153 -7.29 -3.35 6.14
CA HIS A 153 -8.05 -2.23 6.71
C HIS A 153 -8.06 -1.00 5.79
N ASN A 154 -6.89 -0.61 5.26
CA ASN A 154 -6.77 0.59 4.41
C ASN A 154 -7.40 0.40 3.02
N LEU A 155 -7.19 -0.75 2.39
CA LEU A 155 -7.80 -1.08 1.09
C LEU A 155 -9.31 -1.32 1.21
N GLY A 156 -9.76 -1.91 2.32
CA GLY A 156 -11.18 -2.04 2.65
C GLY A 156 -11.87 -0.67 2.76
N GLY A 157 -11.22 0.28 3.42
CA GLY A 157 -11.67 1.67 3.50
C GLY A 157 -11.73 2.37 2.14
N GLN A 158 -10.74 2.15 1.25
CA GLN A 158 -10.77 2.70 -0.10
C GLN A 158 -11.90 2.11 -0.96
N ARG A 159 -12.15 0.80 -0.86
CA ARG A 159 -13.28 0.15 -1.55
C ARG A 159 -14.63 0.68 -1.05
N GLN A 160 -14.77 0.86 0.26
CA GLN A 160 -15.98 1.46 0.85
C GLN A 160 -16.16 2.91 0.42
N ALA A 161 -15.11 3.73 0.43
CA ALA A 161 -15.17 5.11 -0.01
C ALA A 161 -15.49 5.22 -1.52
N ALA A 162 -14.92 4.34 -2.35
CA ALA A 162 -15.26 4.27 -3.77
C ALA A 162 -16.71 3.84 -3.99
N ALA A 163 -17.20 2.83 -3.25
CA ALA A 163 -18.59 2.39 -3.31
C ALA A 163 -19.57 3.48 -2.85
N GLN A 164 -19.24 4.23 -1.79
CA GLN A 164 -20.02 5.37 -1.32
C GLN A 164 -20.07 6.50 -2.35
N ARG A 165 -18.93 6.83 -3.00
CA ARG A 165 -18.89 7.82 -4.09
C ARG A 165 -19.71 7.37 -5.30
N GLN A 166 -19.65 6.09 -5.67
CA GLN A 166 -20.47 5.53 -6.75
C GLN A 166 -21.97 5.56 -6.40
N ALA A 167 -22.34 5.22 -5.17
CA ALA A 167 -23.72 5.29 -4.69
C ALA A 167 -24.26 6.74 -4.68
N ALA A 168 -23.45 7.70 -4.21
CA ALA A 168 -23.80 9.11 -4.22
C ALA A 168 -23.97 9.65 -5.66
N ALA A 169 -23.04 9.33 -6.56
CA ALA A 169 -23.13 9.73 -7.96
C ALA A 169 -24.36 9.11 -8.67
N LYS A 170 -24.72 7.87 -8.31
CA LYS A 170 -25.94 7.23 -8.84
C LYS A 170 -27.21 7.91 -8.35
N LEU A 171 -27.25 8.30 -7.07
CA LEU A 171 -28.36 9.06 -6.49
C LEU A 171 -28.53 10.42 -7.16
N GLU A 172 -27.43 11.14 -7.37
CA GLU A 172 -27.41 12.44 -8.03
C GLU A 172 -27.88 12.36 -9.50
N ARG A 173 -27.44 11.33 -10.24
CA ARG A 173 -27.94 11.04 -11.59
C ARG A 173 -29.45 10.79 -11.61
N ARG A 174 -29.95 9.97 -10.68
CA ARG A 174 -31.38 9.68 -10.60
C ARG A 174 -32.20 10.93 -10.31
N ARG A 175 -31.72 11.81 -9.43
CA ARG A 175 -32.33 13.13 -9.18
C ARG A 175 -32.33 14.01 -10.43
N SER A 176 -31.23 14.03 -11.19
CA SER A 176 -31.14 14.80 -12.44
C SER A 176 -32.13 14.30 -13.50
N ILE A 177 -32.26 12.98 -13.68
CA ILE A 177 -33.24 12.38 -14.61
C ILE A 177 -34.67 12.72 -14.18
N GLN A 178 -34.99 12.60 -12.89
CA GLN A 178 -36.31 12.98 -12.37
C GLN A 178 -36.62 14.46 -12.59
N ALA A 179 -35.65 15.35 -12.37
CA ALA A 179 -35.82 16.78 -12.66
C ALA A 179 -36.06 17.06 -14.16
N GLN A 180 -35.38 16.34 -15.06
CA GLN A 180 -35.60 16.46 -16.50
C GLN A 180 -37.00 15.96 -16.91
N LEU A 181 -37.46 14.86 -16.33
CA LEU A 181 -38.80 14.31 -16.59
C LEU A 181 -39.91 15.24 -16.07
N LEU A 182 -39.73 15.81 -14.88
CA LEU A 182 -40.60 16.85 -14.33
C LEU A 182 -40.66 18.09 -15.23
N ALA A 183 -39.49 18.58 -15.69
CA ALA A 183 -39.41 19.70 -16.62
C ALA A 183 -40.06 19.40 -17.99
N ALA A 184 -40.09 18.13 -18.39
CA ALA A 184 -40.80 17.66 -19.58
C ALA A 184 -42.32 17.45 -19.37
N GLY A 185 -42.84 17.79 -18.19
CA GLY A 185 -44.27 17.70 -17.87
C GLY A 185 -44.75 16.30 -17.48
N VAL A 186 -43.85 15.38 -17.14
CA VAL A 186 -44.23 14.05 -16.65
C VAL A 186 -44.66 14.16 -15.17
N PRO A 187 -45.91 13.80 -14.82
CA PRO A 187 -46.39 13.86 -13.44
C PRO A 187 -45.62 12.91 -12.51
N GLU A 188 -45.41 13.33 -11.26
CA GLU A 188 -44.71 12.52 -10.24
C GLU A 188 -45.35 11.15 -10.00
N GLU A 189 -46.67 11.07 -10.08
CA GLU A 189 -47.45 9.84 -9.93
C GLU A 189 -47.07 8.81 -11.00
N VAL A 190 -46.85 9.26 -12.24
CA VAL A 190 -46.44 8.41 -13.37
C VAL A 190 -44.98 7.97 -13.19
N MET A 191 -44.10 8.85 -12.70
CA MET A 191 -42.70 8.50 -12.43
C MET A 191 -42.54 7.47 -11.28
N ASN A 192 -43.47 7.49 -10.32
CA ASN A 192 -43.45 6.60 -9.15
C ASN A 192 -44.17 5.26 -9.40
N SER A 193 -44.87 5.12 -10.53
CA SER A 193 -45.39 3.84 -11.02
C SER A 193 -44.26 2.87 -11.39
N ASP A 194 -44.58 1.58 -11.50
CA ASP A 194 -43.59 0.57 -11.89
C ASP A 194 -43.08 0.77 -13.32
N ASP A 195 -43.94 1.25 -14.21
CA ASP A 195 -43.57 1.63 -15.59
C ASP A 195 -42.66 2.87 -15.62
N GLY A 196 -42.95 3.87 -14.78
CA GLY A 196 -42.10 5.05 -14.61
C GLY A 196 -40.72 4.71 -14.06
N LYS A 197 -40.65 3.81 -13.07
CA LYS A 197 -39.37 3.28 -12.56
C LYS A 197 -38.62 2.48 -13.63
N ALA A 198 -39.31 1.72 -14.47
CA ALA A 198 -38.70 0.99 -15.59
C ALA A 198 -38.12 1.95 -16.65
N GLN A 199 -38.83 3.03 -16.98
CA GLN A 199 -38.34 4.07 -17.88
C GLN A 199 -37.12 4.82 -17.31
N ILE A 200 -37.12 5.17 -16.03
CA ILE A 200 -35.97 5.80 -15.37
C ILE A 200 -34.74 4.87 -15.45
N ARG A 201 -34.90 3.57 -15.17
CA ARG A 201 -33.80 2.58 -15.31
C ARG A 201 -33.30 2.47 -16.75
N LEU A 202 -34.20 2.53 -17.73
CA LEU A 202 -33.85 2.51 -19.16
C LEU A 202 -33.04 3.76 -19.54
N MET A 203 -33.42 4.94 -19.04
CA MET A 203 -32.69 6.19 -19.24
C MET A 203 -31.32 6.16 -18.57
N GLU A 204 -31.21 5.66 -17.34
CA GLU A 204 -29.94 5.44 -16.65
C GLU A 204 -28.99 4.57 -17.49
N ALA A 205 -29.49 3.44 -18.03
CA ALA A 205 -28.71 2.53 -18.86
C ALA A 205 -28.27 3.15 -20.20
N LYS A 206 -29.12 3.98 -20.82
CA LYS A 206 -28.75 4.73 -22.03
C LYS A 206 -27.66 5.76 -21.73
N PHE A 207 -27.76 6.44 -20.60
CA PHE A 207 -26.76 7.43 -20.16
C PHE A 207 -25.41 6.78 -19.88
N GLU A 208 -25.37 5.61 -19.22
CA GLU A 208 -24.14 4.85 -18.99
C GLU A 208 -23.49 4.38 -20.29
N ARG A 209 -24.28 3.90 -21.25
CA ARG A 209 -23.77 3.51 -22.58
C ARG A 209 -23.18 4.70 -23.33
N ALA A 210 -23.83 5.86 -23.27
CA ALA A 210 -23.33 7.09 -23.87
C ALA A 210 -22.04 7.58 -23.20
N SER A 211 -21.96 7.53 -21.86
CA SER A 211 -20.75 7.94 -21.13
C SER A 211 -19.58 6.99 -21.39
N LEU A 212 -19.82 5.67 -21.45
CA LEU A 212 -18.81 4.68 -21.82
C LEU A 212 -18.31 4.87 -23.26
N ALA A 213 -19.20 5.18 -24.20
CA ALA A 213 -18.83 5.49 -25.58
C ALA A 213 -17.99 6.78 -25.67
N ALA A 214 -18.37 7.82 -24.92
CA ALA A 214 -17.61 9.07 -24.84
C ALA A 214 -16.22 8.84 -24.23
N ALA A 215 -16.13 8.12 -23.11
CA ALA A 215 -14.87 7.78 -22.44
C ALA A 215 -13.94 6.95 -23.33
N ARG A 216 -14.48 6.00 -24.11
CA ARG A 216 -13.71 5.25 -25.10
C ARG A 216 -13.20 6.15 -26.23
N LYS A 217 -13.98 7.14 -26.66
CA LYS A 217 -13.58 8.10 -27.70
C LYS A 217 -12.47 9.02 -27.22
N THR A 218 -12.53 9.52 -25.99
CA THR A 218 -11.45 10.31 -25.37
C THR A 218 -10.20 9.48 -25.11
N ALA A 219 -10.33 8.24 -24.60
CA ALA A 219 -9.18 7.35 -24.43
C ALA A 219 -8.47 7.03 -25.75
N ARG A 220 -9.24 6.84 -26.84
CA ARG A 220 -8.69 6.59 -28.17
C ARG A 220 -8.02 7.84 -28.77
N ALA A 221 -8.54 9.03 -28.51
CA ALA A 221 -7.92 10.29 -28.91
C ALA A 221 -6.59 10.53 -28.17
N ALA A 222 -6.57 10.33 -26.84
CA ALA A 222 -5.34 10.45 -26.04
C ALA A 222 -4.26 9.43 -26.44
N SER A 223 -4.66 8.23 -26.88
CA SER A 223 -3.72 7.20 -27.38
C SER A 223 -3.14 7.53 -28.78
N LEU A 224 -3.76 8.44 -29.54
CA LEU A 224 -3.28 8.89 -30.85
C LEU A 224 -2.33 10.09 -30.74
N GLU A 225 -2.36 10.82 -29.62
CA GLU A 225 -1.45 11.94 -29.32
C GLU A 225 -0.19 11.53 -28.54
N ALA A 226 -0.07 10.26 -28.13
CA ALA A 226 1.15 9.75 -27.52
C ALA A 226 2.29 9.79 -28.56
N PRO A 227 3.42 10.48 -28.28
CA PRO A 227 4.53 10.55 -29.22
C PRO A 227 5.03 9.14 -29.53
N ARG A 228 5.06 8.79 -30.82
CA ARG A 228 5.75 7.60 -31.29
C ARG A 228 7.23 7.80 -30.99
N ILE A 229 7.72 7.12 -29.95
CA ILE A 229 9.15 7.00 -29.70
C ILE A 229 9.70 6.18 -30.86
N CYS A 230 10.45 6.85 -31.73
CA CYS A 230 11.24 6.26 -32.81
C CYS A 230 12.46 5.55 -32.23
#